data_AF-A0A7S3FVP3-F1
#
_entry.id   AF-A0A7S3FVP3-F1
#
_cell.length_a   1.000
_cell.length_b   1.000
_cell.length_c   1.000
_cell.angle_alpha   90.00
_cell.angle_beta   90.00
_cell.angle_gamma   90.00
#
_symmetry.space_group_name_H-M   'P 1'
#
loop_
_entity.id
_entity.type
_entity.pdbx_description
1 polymer ?
#
loop_
_entity_poly.entity_id
_entity_poly.type
_entity_poly.pdbx_seq_one_letter_code
_entity_poly.pdbx_strand_id
1 'polypeptide(L)'
;MPTQDNQRNNSNQQSIVVNDFVIPSRNIQTAEQHRGRHFQIWFDTQPERLGFYIKDLGIGFGVFKKMDTYGLGPDFQQGRIELRDNMLVNVGEAYMVVNLLPEGAEEDEPLDTLKLKIFGGTNNGDVYEYSIEQMQGGERSILMGRTPDCDIKINDKLLSKVQSHIKVEFYSDNSFKWVLFDGAVKGKPSTNGTWLYINDDMKLYDGMVFKANQTIFQ
;
A
#
# COMPACT_ATOMS: atom_id res chain seq x y z
N MET A 1 63.15 -14.64 33.25
CA MET A 1 62.21 -13.68 33.86
C MET A 1 61.03 -13.51 32.92
N PRO A 2 59.84 -14.01 33.29
CA PRO A 2 58.59 -13.72 32.58
C PRO A 2 57.94 -12.47 33.18
N THR A 3 57.30 -11.66 32.33
CA THR A 3 56.19 -10.80 32.76
C THR A 3 55.14 -10.84 31.66
N GLN A 4 54.16 -11.71 31.89
CA GLN A 4 52.80 -11.54 31.41
C GLN A 4 52.19 -10.38 32.22
N ASP A 5 51.45 -9.49 31.56
CA ASP A 5 50.24 -8.87 32.10
C ASP A 5 49.58 -8.08 30.95
N ASN A 6 48.47 -8.60 30.42
CA ASN A 6 47.11 -8.24 30.79
C ASN A 6 46.60 -6.97 30.08
N GLN A 7 46.04 -7.18 28.87
CA GLN A 7 44.83 -6.47 28.45
C GLN A 7 43.89 -7.46 27.75
N ARG A 8 43.25 -8.30 28.58
CA ARG A 8 41.95 -8.88 28.26
C ARG A 8 40.91 -7.78 28.50
N ASN A 9 40.37 -7.22 27.42
CA ASN A 9 39.06 -6.57 27.42
C ASN A 9 38.49 -6.61 25.99
N ASN A 10 38.22 -7.83 25.50
CA ASN A 10 37.24 -8.04 24.44
C ASN A 10 35.95 -8.50 25.10
N SER A 11 35.29 -7.58 25.79
CA SER A 11 33.91 -7.76 26.22
C SER A 11 33.01 -7.75 24.98
N ASN A 12 32.54 -8.94 24.59
CA ASN A 12 31.28 -9.23 23.93
C ASN A 12 30.55 -8.02 23.30
N GLN A 13 31.02 -7.53 22.15
CA GLN A 13 30.08 -7.04 21.16
C GLN A 13 29.57 -8.28 20.43
N GLN A 14 28.45 -8.82 20.91
CA GLN A 14 27.62 -9.64 20.03
C GLN A 14 27.36 -8.77 18.81
N SER A 15 27.99 -9.12 17.68
CA SER A 15 27.69 -8.51 16.40
C SER A 15 26.20 -8.71 16.21
N ILE A 16 25.43 -7.62 16.25
CA ILE A 16 24.02 -7.66 15.90
C ILE A 16 24.00 -8.22 14.48
N VAL A 17 23.46 -9.43 14.33
CA VAL A 17 23.27 -10.05 13.01
C VAL A 17 22.14 -9.26 12.37
N VAL A 18 22.51 -8.24 11.60
CA VAL A 18 21.57 -7.51 10.76
C VAL A 18 21.42 -8.31 9.48
N ASN A 19 20.28 -8.97 9.31
CA ASN A 19 19.93 -9.65 8.07
C ASN A 19 19.48 -8.61 7.04
N ASP A 20 20.43 -7.89 6.46
CA ASP A 20 20.15 -6.91 5.39
C ASP A 20 19.91 -7.63 4.07
N PHE A 21 18.76 -7.40 3.45
CA PHE A 21 18.50 -7.78 2.06
C PHE A 21 18.86 -6.61 1.15
N VAL A 22 19.77 -6.84 0.19
CA VAL A 22 20.14 -5.83 -0.80
C VAL A 22 19.15 -5.87 -1.96
N ILE A 23 18.33 -4.83 -2.09
CA ILE A 23 17.41 -4.67 -3.23
C ILE A 23 18.24 -4.40 -4.48
N PRO A 24 18.22 -5.30 -5.49
CA PRO A 24 19.00 -5.10 -6.70
C PRO A 24 18.44 -3.91 -7.50
N SER A 25 19.34 -3.09 -8.04
CA SER A 25 18.99 -2.06 -9.02
C SER A 25 19.74 -2.32 -10.32
N ARG A 26 19.02 -2.33 -11.44
CA ARG A 26 19.62 -2.45 -12.78
C ARG A 26 20.24 -1.15 -13.27
N ASN A 27 19.79 -0.02 -12.73
CA ASN A 27 20.24 1.32 -13.11
C ASN A 27 21.13 1.90 -11.99
N ILE A 28 22.36 2.25 -12.34
CA ILE A 28 23.36 2.81 -11.41
C ILE A 28 22.88 4.13 -10.80
N GLN A 29 22.30 5.03 -11.61
CA GLN A 29 21.81 6.32 -11.15
C GLN A 29 20.66 6.16 -10.15
N THR A 30 19.72 5.24 -10.42
CA THR A 30 18.65 4.89 -9.47
C THR A 30 19.21 4.23 -8.21
N ALA A 31 20.26 3.42 -8.33
CA ALA A 31 20.92 2.78 -7.19
C ALA A 31 21.58 3.82 -6.26
N GLU A 32 22.20 4.84 -6.83
CA GLU A 32 22.81 5.95 -6.08
C GLU A 32 21.74 6.83 -5.42
N GLN A 33 20.70 7.22 -6.16
CA GLN A 33 19.60 8.03 -5.63
C GLN A 33 18.87 7.32 -4.48
N HIS A 34 18.67 6.01 -4.60
CA HIS A 34 17.95 5.21 -3.61
C HIS A 34 18.90 4.45 -2.68
N ARG A 35 20.12 4.96 -2.47
CA ARG A 35 21.07 4.32 -1.58
C ARG A 35 20.65 4.49 -0.12
N GLY A 36 20.38 3.38 0.56
CA GLY A 36 20.03 3.38 1.97
C GLY A 36 19.15 2.21 2.35
N ARG A 37 18.59 2.24 3.56
CA ARG A 37 17.61 1.26 4.02
C ARG A 37 16.24 1.69 3.52
N HIS A 38 15.60 0.88 2.67
CA HIS A 38 14.29 1.22 2.08
C HIS A 38 13.18 0.95 3.08
N PHE A 39 13.31 -0.13 3.85
CA PHE A 39 12.33 -0.54 4.85
C PHE A 39 13.00 -1.27 6.00
N GLN A 40 12.25 -1.44 7.08
CA GLN A 40 12.66 -2.23 8.23
C GLN A 40 11.57 -3.24 8.56
N ILE A 41 11.98 -4.46 8.90
CA ILE A 41 11.14 -5.46 9.56
C ILE A 41 11.70 -5.67 10.96
N TRP A 42 10.84 -5.69 11.97
CA TRP A 42 11.21 -5.97 13.35
C TRP A 42 10.13 -6.77 14.05
N PHE A 43 10.51 -7.44 15.16
CA PHE A 43 9.56 -8.10 16.04
C PHE A 43 9.27 -7.18 17.23
N ASP A 44 8.00 -6.89 17.46
CA ASP A 44 7.53 -6.17 18.63
C ASP A 44 7.11 -7.16 19.72
N THR A 45 7.55 -6.89 20.94
CA THR A 45 7.39 -7.77 22.11
C THR A 45 6.33 -7.26 23.09
N GLN A 46 5.78 -6.07 22.86
CA GLN A 46 4.69 -5.54 23.68
C GLN A 46 3.45 -6.44 23.52
N PRO A 47 2.77 -6.85 24.61
CA PRO A 47 1.63 -7.77 24.53
C PRO A 47 0.54 -7.36 23.52
N GLU A 48 0.26 -6.06 23.41
CA GLU A 48 -0.72 -5.44 22.51
C GLU A 48 -0.26 -5.38 21.05
N ARG A 49 1.06 -5.43 20.81
CA ARG A 49 1.69 -5.36 19.48
C ARG A 49 2.52 -6.60 19.18
N LEU A 50 2.28 -7.73 19.83
CA LEU A 50 3.14 -8.91 19.68
C LEU A 50 3.12 -9.41 18.22
N GLY A 51 4.27 -9.39 17.54
CA GLY A 51 4.41 -9.88 16.18
C GLY A 51 5.46 -9.15 15.34
N PHE A 52 5.60 -9.55 14.07
CA PHE A 52 6.46 -8.86 13.12
C PHE A 52 5.76 -7.64 12.51
N TYR A 53 6.49 -6.54 12.35
CA TYR A 53 6.02 -5.31 11.73
C TYR A 53 6.96 -4.89 10.61
N ILE A 54 6.41 -4.18 9.63
CA ILE A 54 7.13 -3.56 8.53
C ILE A 54 6.85 -2.06 8.52
N LYS A 55 7.87 -1.27 8.16
CA LYS A 55 7.77 0.18 7.98
C LYS A 55 8.61 0.62 6.81
N ASP A 56 8.05 1.48 5.97
CA ASP A 56 8.79 2.23 4.96
C ASP A 56 9.68 3.30 5.60
N LEU A 57 10.93 3.44 5.13
CA LEU A 57 11.90 4.39 5.69
C LEU A 57 12.07 5.66 4.83
N GLY A 58 11.19 5.87 3.84
CA GLY A 58 11.21 7.02 2.94
C GLY A 58 12.34 7.01 1.91
N ILE A 59 13.03 5.87 1.74
CA ILE A 59 14.11 5.71 0.76
C ILE A 59 13.66 4.74 -0.34
N GLY A 60 13.83 5.15 -1.59
CA GLY A 60 13.42 4.36 -2.75
C GLY A 60 12.06 4.78 -3.29
N PHE A 61 11.34 3.83 -3.87
CA PHE A 61 10.02 4.07 -4.44
C PHE A 61 8.86 3.85 -3.46
N GLY A 62 9.16 3.49 -2.21
CA GLY A 62 8.19 3.10 -1.21
C GLY A 62 8.00 1.58 -1.10
N VAL A 63 7.49 1.15 0.04
CA VAL A 63 6.99 -0.22 0.28
C VAL A 63 5.50 -0.27 0.03
N PHE A 64 5.07 -1.25 -0.77
CA PHE A 64 3.66 -1.48 -1.05
C PHE A 64 3.26 -2.90 -0.74
N LYS A 65 2.17 -3.06 0.00
CA LYS A 65 1.51 -4.35 0.22
C LYS A 65 0.51 -4.62 -0.90
N LYS A 66 0.42 -5.86 -1.37
CA LYS A 66 -0.65 -6.28 -2.30
C LYS A 66 -1.99 -6.34 -1.57
N MET A 67 -3.07 -5.89 -2.20
CA MET A 67 -4.42 -6.16 -1.71
C MET A 67 -4.67 -7.66 -1.77
N ASP A 68 -4.73 -8.30 -0.61
CA ASP A 68 -4.87 -9.75 -0.54
C ASP A 68 -6.31 -10.17 -0.81
N THR A 69 -6.49 -11.05 -1.79
CA THR A 69 -7.79 -11.59 -2.17
C THR A 69 -8.27 -12.67 -1.19
N TYR A 70 -7.36 -13.24 -0.41
CA TYR A 70 -7.62 -14.31 0.55
C TYR A 70 -7.38 -13.76 1.96
N GLY A 71 -8.44 -13.33 2.63
CA GLY A 71 -8.36 -12.76 3.98
C GLY A 71 -7.79 -13.78 4.97
N LEU A 72 -6.63 -13.48 5.55
CA LEU A 72 -6.01 -14.26 6.63
C LEU A 72 -6.00 -13.51 7.96
N GLY A 73 -6.64 -12.34 8.04
CA GLY A 73 -6.76 -11.54 9.26
C GLY A 73 -8.21 -11.24 9.63
N PRO A 74 -8.53 -11.09 10.94
CA PRO A 74 -9.89 -10.84 11.43
C PRO A 74 -10.49 -9.51 10.93
N ASP A 75 -9.66 -8.53 10.58
CA ASP A 75 -10.08 -7.22 10.08
C ASP A 75 -9.98 -7.07 8.55
N PHE A 76 -9.44 -8.08 7.84
CA PHE A 76 -9.19 -8.01 6.39
C PHE A 76 -10.24 -8.81 5.62
N GLN A 77 -11.22 -8.11 5.07
CA GLN A 77 -12.19 -8.68 4.15
C GLN A 77 -11.58 -8.82 2.75
N GLN A 78 -11.88 -9.93 2.07
CA GLN A 78 -11.27 -10.36 0.80
C GLN A 78 -11.13 -9.24 -0.23
N GLY A 79 -9.88 -8.90 -0.60
CA GLY A 79 -9.58 -8.00 -1.71
C GLY A 79 -10.20 -6.61 -1.59
N ARG A 80 -10.54 -6.14 -0.39
CA ARG A 80 -11.16 -4.83 -0.20
C ARG A 80 -10.52 -4.03 0.92
N ILE A 81 -10.54 -2.71 0.82
CA ILE A 81 -10.08 -1.81 1.86
C ILE A 81 -10.91 -0.53 1.89
N GLU A 82 -11.21 -0.06 3.10
CA GLU A 82 -11.75 1.28 3.32
C GLU A 82 -10.70 2.33 2.95
N LEU A 83 -11.06 3.24 2.06
CA LEU A 83 -10.21 4.34 1.67
C LEU A 83 -10.05 5.34 2.81
N ARG A 84 -8.84 5.85 2.98
CA ARG A 84 -8.50 6.90 3.94
C ARG A 84 -7.88 8.07 3.21
N ASP A 85 -7.98 9.24 3.79
CA ASP A 85 -7.34 10.43 3.25
C ASP A 85 -5.82 10.25 3.16
N ASN A 86 -5.23 10.78 2.10
CA ASN A 86 -3.81 10.65 1.73
C ASN A 86 -3.32 9.22 1.49
N MET A 87 -4.22 8.25 1.30
CA MET A 87 -3.82 6.90 0.93
C MET A 87 -3.18 6.89 -0.46
N LEU A 88 -2.02 6.24 -0.60
CA LEU A 88 -1.33 6.05 -1.88
C LEU A 88 -1.55 4.63 -2.40
N VAL A 89 -2.19 4.54 -3.56
CA VAL A 89 -2.50 3.29 -4.26
C VAL A 89 -1.66 3.19 -5.51
N ASN A 90 -0.97 2.08 -5.72
CA ASN A 90 -0.26 1.79 -6.96
C ASN A 90 -1.03 0.76 -7.81
N VAL A 91 -1.26 1.15 -9.06
CA VAL A 91 -1.95 0.37 -10.09
C VAL A 91 -1.11 0.37 -11.36
N GLY A 92 -0.34 -0.71 -11.57
CA GLY A 92 0.58 -0.82 -12.70
C GLY A 92 1.66 0.25 -12.62
N GLU A 93 1.81 1.04 -13.68
CA GLU A 93 2.74 2.18 -13.74
C GLU A 93 2.20 3.48 -13.11
N ALA A 94 0.93 3.50 -12.69
CA ALA A 94 0.31 4.67 -12.09
C ALA A 94 0.26 4.58 -10.55
N TYR A 95 0.40 5.73 -9.92
CA TYR A 95 0.16 5.96 -8.51
C TYR A 95 -1.03 6.90 -8.37
N MET A 96 -1.86 6.66 -7.36
CA MET A 96 -3.09 7.39 -7.12
C MET A 96 -3.11 7.82 -5.67
N VAL A 97 -3.15 9.13 -5.45
CA VAL A 97 -3.40 9.69 -4.12
C VAL A 97 -4.89 9.85 -3.95
N VAL A 98 -5.40 9.29 -2.86
CA VAL A 98 -6.78 9.39 -2.42
C VAL A 98 -6.92 10.59 -1.52
N ASN A 99 -7.88 11.47 -1.83
CA ASN A 99 -8.31 12.55 -0.96
C ASN A 99 -9.81 12.44 -0.71
N LEU A 100 -10.19 12.55 0.56
CA LEU A 100 -11.58 12.54 0.99
C LEU A 100 -11.96 13.94 1.45
N LEU A 101 -13.01 14.50 0.86
CA LEU A 101 -13.41 15.90 1.05
C LEU A 101 -14.77 15.97 1.79
N PRO A 102 -15.01 17.04 2.58
CA PRO A 102 -14.15 18.22 2.77
C PRO A 102 -12.86 17.95 3.57
N GLU A 103 -11.76 18.63 3.23
CA GLU A 103 -10.49 18.50 3.96
C GLU A 103 -10.64 19.03 5.39
N GLY A 104 -10.18 18.26 6.38
CA GLY A 104 -10.24 18.67 7.79
C GLY A 104 -11.64 18.62 8.41
N ALA A 105 -12.57 17.87 7.80
CA ALA A 105 -13.85 17.54 8.42
C ALA A 105 -13.63 16.91 9.80
N GLU A 106 -14.49 17.23 10.77
CA GLU A 106 -14.49 16.55 12.06
C GLU A 106 -14.83 15.04 11.89
N GLU A 107 -14.50 14.19 12.88
CA GLU A 107 -14.70 12.73 12.77
C GLU A 107 -16.13 12.30 12.38
N ASP A 108 -17.12 13.15 12.68
CA ASP A 108 -18.55 12.90 12.42
C ASP A 108 -19.08 13.56 11.13
N GLU A 109 -18.27 14.36 10.42
CA GLU A 109 -18.70 15.01 9.19
C GLU A 109 -18.58 14.06 7.97
N PRO A 110 -19.62 13.99 7.12
CA PRO A 110 -19.61 13.07 6.00
C PRO A 110 -18.60 13.51 4.92
N LEU A 111 -17.66 12.61 4.62
CA LEU A 111 -16.71 12.78 3.52
C LEU A 111 -17.36 12.40 2.18
N ASP A 112 -18.22 13.28 1.69
CA ASP A 112 -19.12 13.03 0.56
C ASP A 112 -18.45 13.00 -0.80
N THR A 113 -17.20 13.47 -0.90
CA THR A 113 -16.50 13.62 -2.17
C THR A 113 -15.16 12.89 -2.14
N LEU A 114 -15.01 11.98 -3.09
CA LEU A 114 -13.76 11.28 -3.38
C LEU A 114 -13.00 11.99 -4.48
N LYS A 115 -11.77 12.40 -4.19
CA LYS A 115 -10.83 12.96 -5.15
C LYS A 115 -9.65 12.02 -5.34
N LEU A 116 -9.32 11.73 -6.59
CA LEU A 116 -8.23 10.84 -6.97
C LEU A 116 -7.26 11.59 -7.87
N LYS A 117 -6.01 11.74 -7.43
CA LYS A 117 -4.96 12.40 -8.20
C LYS A 117 -3.94 11.39 -8.71
N ILE A 118 -3.71 11.37 -10.01
CA ILE A 118 -2.84 10.39 -10.67
C ILE A 118 -1.42 10.94 -10.84
N PHE A 119 -0.44 10.10 -10.55
CA PHE A 119 0.99 10.32 -10.78
C PHE A 119 1.58 9.14 -11.52
N GLY A 120 2.52 9.39 -12.43
CA GLY A 120 3.09 8.34 -13.28
C GLY A 120 2.13 7.82 -14.36
N GLY A 121 2.66 6.97 -15.25
CA GLY A 121 1.92 6.45 -16.40
C GLY A 121 1.46 7.54 -17.38
N THR A 122 0.50 7.18 -18.25
CA THR A 122 -0.01 8.08 -19.30
C THR A 122 -0.93 9.18 -18.80
N ASN A 123 -1.44 9.05 -17.57
CA ASN A 123 -2.45 9.91 -16.98
C ASN A 123 -1.87 10.81 -15.88
N ASN A 124 -0.54 10.99 -15.89
CA ASN A 124 0.16 11.77 -14.88
C ASN A 124 -0.38 13.21 -14.82
N GLY A 125 -0.87 13.61 -13.65
CA GLY A 125 -1.47 14.92 -13.40
C GLY A 125 -2.99 14.95 -13.50
N ASP A 126 -3.63 13.89 -14.01
CA ASP A 126 -5.09 13.81 -14.07
C ASP A 126 -5.69 13.78 -12.67
N VAL A 127 -6.84 14.45 -12.51
CA VAL A 127 -7.62 14.52 -11.28
C VAL A 127 -9.04 14.08 -11.59
N TYR A 128 -9.54 13.13 -10.82
CA TYR A 128 -10.92 12.62 -10.91
C TYR A 128 -11.64 12.92 -9.60
N GLU A 129 -12.86 13.43 -9.68
CA GLU A 129 -13.68 13.77 -8.52
C GLU A 129 -15.06 13.12 -8.66
N TYR A 130 -15.50 12.47 -7.58
CA TYR A 130 -16.78 11.77 -7.52
C TYR A 130 -17.50 12.11 -6.23
N SER A 131 -18.76 12.53 -6.33
CA SER A 131 -19.60 12.79 -5.15
C SER A 131 -20.49 11.59 -4.82
N ILE A 132 -20.96 11.54 -3.58
CA ILE A 132 -21.90 10.52 -3.07
C ILE A 132 -23.16 10.41 -3.92
N GLU A 133 -23.68 11.54 -4.42
CA GLU A 133 -24.88 11.60 -5.26
C GLU A 133 -24.70 10.84 -6.58
N GLN A 134 -23.49 10.92 -7.16
CA GLN A 134 -23.16 10.20 -8.39
C GLN A 134 -23.09 8.69 -8.17
N MET A 135 -22.98 8.22 -6.93
CA MET A 135 -22.84 6.81 -6.61
C MET A 135 -24.17 6.05 -6.56
N GLN A 136 -25.30 6.74 -6.80
CA GLN A 136 -26.63 6.14 -6.98
C GLN A 136 -27.00 5.18 -5.83
N GLY A 137 -26.84 5.63 -4.59
CA GLY A 137 -27.12 4.80 -3.41
C GLY A 137 -26.21 3.56 -3.28
N GLY A 138 -25.02 3.60 -3.87
CA GLY A 138 -24.03 2.51 -3.81
C GLY A 138 -24.13 1.50 -4.95
N GLU A 139 -25.09 1.68 -5.86
CA GLU A 139 -25.25 0.80 -7.02
C GLU A 139 -24.16 1.02 -8.07
N ARG A 140 -23.67 2.25 -8.23
CA ARG A 140 -22.58 2.57 -9.17
C ARG A 140 -21.21 2.19 -8.59
N SER A 141 -20.32 1.75 -9.47
CA SER A 141 -18.88 1.60 -9.17
C SER A 141 -18.07 2.54 -10.03
N ILE A 142 -16.98 3.06 -9.49
CA ILE A 142 -15.92 3.74 -10.25
C ILE A 142 -14.93 2.66 -10.69
N LEU A 143 -14.86 2.38 -11.98
CA LEU A 143 -14.03 1.33 -12.55
C LEU A 143 -12.66 1.87 -12.95
N MET A 144 -11.61 1.16 -12.54
CA MET A 144 -10.22 1.44 -12.91
C MET A 144 -9.64 0.27 -13.70
N GLY A 145 -8.98 0.55 -14.81
CA GLY A 145 -8.36 -0.50 -15.63
C GLY A 145 -7.89 -0.01 -16.99
N ARG A 146 -7.53 -0.94 -17.88
CA ARG A 146 -6.98 -0.60 -19.20
C ARG A 146 -8.01 -0.40 -20.30
N THR A 147 -9.27 -0.79 -20.09
CA THR A 147 -10.31 -0.70 -21.13
C THR A 147 -10.94 0.70 -21.19
N PRO A 148 -11.42 1.14 -22.37
CA PRO A 148 -12.15 2.40 -22.50
C PRO A 148 -13.41 2.50 -21.65
N ASP A 149 -14.00 1.37 -21.26
CA ASP A 149 -15.22 1.32 -20.43
C ASP A 149 -14.95 1.63 -18.95
N CYS A 150 -13.69 1.85 -18.55
CA CYS A 150 -13.35 2.25 -17.19
C CYS A 150 -13.49 3.77 -17.02
N ASP A 151 -14.07 4.20 -15.89
CA ASP A 151 -14.12 5.61 -15.53
C ASP A 151 -12.72 6.23 -15.44
N ILE A 152 -11.75 5.44 -14.96
CA ILE A 152 -10.33 5.80 -14.91
C ILE A 152 -9.55 4.79 -15.74
N LYS A 153 -9.17 5.22 -16.95
CA LYS A 153 -8.42 4.40 -17.89
C LYS A 153 -6.91 4.61 -17.71
N ILE A 154 -6.19 3.52 -17.43
CA ILE A 154 -4.73 3.50 -17.34
C ILE A 154 -4.17 2.68 -18.51
N ASN A 155 -3.38 3.30 -19.38
CA ASN A 155 -2.84 2.64 -20.58
C ASN A 155 -1.63 1.76 -20.27
N ASP A 156 -1.85 0.68 -19.52
CA ASP A 156 -0.82 -0.31 -19.18
C ASP A 156 -1.27 -1.71 -19.64
N LYS A 157 -0.40 -2.36 -20.43
CA LYS A 157 -0.66 -3.68 -21.00
C LYS A 157 -0.67 -4.79 -19.96
N LEU A 158 -0.06 -4.57 -18.79
CA LEU A 158 -0.01 -5.53 -17.70
C LEU A 158 -1.25 -5.45 -16.80
N LEU A 159 -2.07 -4.39 -16.90
CA LEU A 159 -3.30 -4.30 -16.13
C LEU A 159 -4.41 -5.22 -16.67
N SER A 160 -5.29 -5.66 -15.78
CA SER A 160 -6.55 -6.30 -16.16
C SER A 160 -7.47 -5.30 -16.89
N LYS A 161 -8.45 -5.82 -17.63
CA LYS A 161 -9.48 -4.98 -18.29
C LYS A 161 -10.11 -4.02 -17.28
N VAL A 162 -10.61 -4.60 -16.19
CA VAL A 162 -10.94 -3.92 -14.93
C VAL A 162 -9.97 -4.46 -13.89
N GLN A 163 -9.12 -3.58 -13.36
CA GLN A 163 -8.10 -3.91 -12.38
C GLN A 163 -8.65 -3.79 -10.96
N SER A 164 -9.41 -2.74 -10.70
CA SER A 164 -10.00 -2.47 -9.39
C SER A 164 -11.24 -1.62 -9.57
N HIS A 165 -12.03 -1.50 -8.51
CA HIS A 165 -13.18 -0.61 -8.51
C HIS A 165 -13.40 0.00 -7.13
N ILE A 166 -13.99 1.18 -7.10
CA ILE A 166 -14.39 1.86 -5.86
C ILE A 166 -15.91 1.92 -5.80
N LYS A 167 -16.46 1.67 -4.62
CA LYS A 167 -17.88 1.81 -4.30
C LYS A 167 -18.07 2.55 -2.99
N VAL A 168 -19.29 3.00 -2.78
CA VAL A 168 -19.75 3.44 -1.47
C VAL A 168 -20.49 2.28 -0.79
N GLU A 169 -20.10 1.95 0.43
CA GLU A 169 -20.86 1.06 1.32
C GLU A 169 -21.63 1.91 2.34
N PHE A 170 -22.95 1.70 2.41
CA PHE A 170 -23.83 2.36 3.39
C PHE A 170 -24.05 1.46 4.60
N TYR A 171 -24.09 2.05 5.78
CA TYR A 171 -24.33 1.38 7.05
C TYR A 171 -25.74 1.67 7.58
N SER A 172 -26.17 0.88 8.57
CA SER A 172 -27.52 0.99 9.16
C SER A 172 -27.77 2.31 9.90
N ASP A 173 -26.71 2.99 10.33
CA ASP A 173 -26.75 4.30 10.99
C ASP A 173 -26.77 5.47 10.00
N ASN A 174 -26.97 5.19 8.70
CA ASN A 174 -26.96 6.16 7.62
C ASN A 174 -25.57 6.79 7.35
N SER A 175 -24.51 6.26 7.98
CA SER A 175 -23.13 6.57 7.59
C SER A 175 -22.74 5.80 6.33
N PHE A 176 -21.65 6.21 5.68
CA PHE A 176 -21.13 5.54 4.50
C PHE A 176 -19.61 5.60 4.44
N LYS A 177 -19.01 4.69 3.68
CA LYS A 177 -17.57 4.64 3.46
C LYS A 177 -17.23 4.40 2.01
N TRP A 178 -16.17 5.04 1.55
CA TRP A 178 -15.55 4.73 0.25
C TRP A 178 -14.68 3.49 0.39
N VAL A 179 -14.93 2.48 -0.43
CA VAL A 179 -14.26 1.18 -0.35
C VAL A 179 -13.64 0.84 -1.71
N LEU A 180 -12.34 0.59 -1.70
CA LEU A 180 -11.59 0.09 -2.85
C LEU A 180 -11.59 -1.43 -2.85
N PHE A 181 -11.81 -2.02 -4.01
CA PHE A 181 -11.79 -3.45 -4.25
C PHE A 181 -10.77 -3.80 -5.33
N ASP A 182 -9.96 -4.81 -5.09
CA ASP A 182 -9.13 -5.45 -6.12
C ASP A 182 -10.00 -6.32 -7.03
N GLY A 183 -9.74 -6.22 -8.33
CA GLY A 183 -10.41 -7.02 -9.33
C GLY A 183 -11.76 -6.46 -9.77
N ALA A 184 -12.42 -7.24 -10.63
CA ALA A 184 -13.72 -6.86 -11.19
C ALA A 184 -14.86 -7.15 -10.18
N VAL A 185 -15.97 -6.41 -10.32
CA VAL A 185 -17.21 -6.47 -9.49
C VAL A 185 -17.80 -7.90 -9.29
N LYS A 186 -17.33 -8.90 -10.04
CA LYS A 186 -17.75 -10.32 -9.96
C LYS A 186 -16.74 -11.23 -9.22
N GLY A 187 -15.93 -10.69 -8.33
CA GLY A 187 -15.00 -11.46 -7.49
C GLY A 187 -13.82 -12.09 -8.23
N LYS A 188 -13.52 -11.61 -9.45
CA LYS A 188 -12.32 -12.04 -10.17
C LYS A 188 -11.15 -11.14 -9.75
N PRO A 189 -10.08 -11.69 -9.13
CA PRO A 189 -8.92 -10.89 -8.74
C PRO A 189 -8.26 -10.27 -9.96
N SER A 190 -7.55 -9.17 -9.72
CA SER A 190 -6.73 -8.57 -10.77
C SER A 190 -5.50 -9.43 -11.06
N THR A 191 -4.97 -9.30 -12.28
CA THR A 191 -3.85 -10.16 -12.74
C THR A 191 -2.58 -9.86 -11.95
N ASN A 192 -2.28 -8.59 -11.69
CA ASN A 192 -1.03 -8.14 -11.06
C ASN A 192 -1.21 -7.51 -9.68
N GLY A 193 -2.43 -7.55 -9.13
CA GLY A 193 -2.75 -6.94 -7.85
C GLY A 193 -2.88 -5.42 -7.90
N THR A 194 -3.69 -4.92 -6.98
CA THR A 194 -3.71 -3.53 -6.56
C THR A 194 -2.81 -3.40 -5.34
N TRP A 195 -1.94 -2.39 -5.29
CA TRP A 195 -0.89 -2.28 -4.27
C TRP A 195 -1.12 -1.04 -3.41
N LEU A 196 -0.99 -1.19 -2.10
CA LEU A 196 -1.25 -0.15 -1.11
C LEU A 196 0.06 0.24 -0.45
N TYR A 197 0.38 1.53 -0.45
CA TYR A 197 1.56 2.04 0.23
C TYR A 197 1.46 1.80 1.74
N ILE A 198 2.56 1.37 2.35
CA ILE A 198 2.67 1.19 3.81
C ILE A 198 3.12 2.52 4.41
N ASN A 199 2.15 3.37 4.75
CA ASN A 199 2.42 4.69 5.34
C ASN A 199 2.85 4.60 6.82
N ASP A 200 2.20 3.70 7.57
CA ASP A 200 2.44 3.47 8.99
C ASP A 200 3.00 2.08 9.24
N ASP A 201 3.48 1.85 10.47
CA ASP A 201 3.90 0.54 10.94
C ASP A 201 2.78 -0.50 10.70
N MET A 202 3.04 -1.48 9.84
CA MET A 202 2.07 -2.51 9.49
C MET A 202 2.48 -3.86 10.05
N LYS A 203 1.58 -4.53 10.76
CA LYS A 203 1.80 -5.90 11.22
C LYS A 203 1.86 -6.85 10.02
N LEU A 204 2.95 -7.60 9.91
CA LEU A 204 3.09 -8.69 8.94
C LEU A 204 2.25 -9.90 9.37
N TYR A 205 1.80 -10.66 8.39
CA TYR A 205 1.11 -11.93 8.59
C TYR A 205 1.55 -12.95 7.55
N ASP A 206 1.26 -14.21 7.84
CA ASP A 206 1.60 -15.33 6.97
C ASP A 206 0.97 -15.17 5.59
N GLY A 207 1.77 -15.33 4.54
CA GLY A 207 1.34 -15.17 3.15
C GLY A 207 1.16 -13.73 2.67
N MET A 208 1.49 -12.71 3.48
CA MET A 208 1.47 -11.32 3.05
C MET A 208 2.46 -11.09 1.90
N VAL A 209 1.96 -10.60 0.77
CA VAL A 209 2.80 -10.20 -0.36
C VAL A 209 3.03 -8.69 -0.32
N PHE A 210 4.29 -8.27 -0.33
CA PHE A 210 4.65 -6.86 -0.47
C PHE A 210 5.78 -6.69 -1.48
N LYS A 211 6.00 -5.45 -1.91
CA LYS A 211 7.08 -5.08 -2.81
C LYS A 211 7.80 -3.83 -2.32
N ALA A 212 9.08 -3.77 -2.62
CA ALA A 212 9.89 -2.57 -2.52
C ALA A 212 10.69 -2.45 -3.82
N ASN A 213 10.59 -1.28 -4.48
CA ASN A 213 11.16 -1.08 -5.81
C ASN A 213 10.65 -2.16 -6.80
N GLN A 214 11.54 -2.91 -7.46
CA GLN A 214 11.19 -3.99 -8.40
C GLN A 214 11.20 -5.38 -7.76
N THR A 215 11.37 -5.48 -6.44
CA THR A 215 11.46 -6.76 -5.72
C THR A 215 10.15 -7.05 -5.00
N ILE A 216 9.65 -8.28 -5.18
CA ILE A 216 8.47 -8.82 -4.49
C ILE A 216 8.96 -9.78 -3.40
N PHE A 217 8.31 -9.71 -2.24
CA PHE A 217 8.55 -10.52 -1.06
C PHE A 217 7.25 -11.27 -0.70
N GLN A 218 7.39 -12.52 -0.26
CA GLN A 218 6.32 -13.41 0.18
C GLN A 218 6.85 -14.34 1.28
#